data_AF-I2FWH3-F1
#
_entry.id   AF-I2FWH3-F1
#
_cell.length_a   1.000
_cell.length_b   1.000
_cell.length_c   1.000
_cell.angle_alpha   90.00
_cell.angle_beta   90.00
_cell.angle_gamma   90.00
#
_symmetry.space_group_name_H-M   'P 1'
#
loop_
_entity.id
_entity.type
_entity.pdbx_description
1 polymer ?
#
loop_
_entity_poly.entity_id
_entity_poly.type
_entity_poly.pdbx_seq_one_letter_code
_entity_poly.pdbx_strand_id
1 'polypeptide(L)'
;MPSSTRRRRVDDSEEEQDVAPPSQRRTQASTSASASAGPSRSQRNSPTSSITNGIDLTAELRPQPLGKEHISNINGLMADLKAQDSSIAKCIELLSETAEQAAEAFRHQDECPQLEQADADLRELIDAQAEKAIRKSVLMEIVQDLQAGVGDPAKRYKDEVQKKLDAYNKQTSRKKYAKNTDYHNFKNVVWVAREEGAMPPVRDLIPAEEGDDQGSDDDLEIGGVSQNFRCPLTTNLLEDPLTNTNCTHSYSRSAIMEYVAAGNNRCPASSCTATVTQRTLKQDPALSRKVAAFKRREEERIIARRQISTVLY
;
A
#
# COMPACT_ATOMS: atom_id res chain seq x y z
N MET A 1 1.07 31.69 -5.89
CA MET A 1 2.08 31.71 -4.81
C MET A 1 2.33 30.27 -4.40
N PRO A 2 3.40 29.59 -4.85
CA PRO A 2 3.54 28.17 -4.60
C PRO A 2 4.25 27.93 -3.25
N SER A 3 3.55 27.26 -2.33
CA SER A 3 4.09 26.79 -1.06
C SER A 3 5.07 25.64 -1.32
N SER A 4 6.34 25.90 -1.01
CA SER A 4 7.45 24.97 -1.15
C SER A 4 7.43 23.93 -0.01
N THR A 5 7.17 22.67 -0.33
CA THR A 5 7.26 21.54 0.61
C THR A 5 8.74 21.22 0.89
N ARG A 6 9.24 21.72 2.01
CA ARG A 6 10.60 21.53 2.49
C ARG A 6 10.75 20.13 3.09
N ARG A 7 11.19 19.14 2.31
CA ARG A 7 11.62 17.84 2.85
C ARG A 7 12.94 18.01 3.60
N ARG A 8 12.92 17.66 4.89
CA ARG A 8 14.04 17.76 5.84
C ARG A 8 15.07 16.67 5.51
N ARG A 9 16.30 17.11 5.23
CA ARG A 9 17.49 16.26 5.07
C ARG A 9 17.81 15.64 6.44
N VAL A 10 17.98 14.33 6.50
CA VAL A 10 18.49 13.65 7.69
C VAL A 10 20.00 13.92 7.73
N ASP A 11 20.43 14.68 8.73
CA ASP A 11 21.84 14.87 9.09
C ASP A 11 22.09 14.00 10.32
N ASP A 12 22.98 13.02 10.17
CA ASP A 12 23.33 12.03 11.17
C ASP A 12 24.58 12.54 11.90
N SER A 13 24.35 13.20 13.04
CA SER A 13 25.39 13.65 13.97
C SER A 13 24.93 13.31 15.38
N GLU A 14 25.15 12.06 15.81
CA GLU A 14 24.92 11.64 17.19
C GLU A 14 26.18 11.91 18.02
N GLU A 15 26.13 12.94 18.86
CA GLU A 15 26.98 13.07 20.05
C GLU A 15 26.35 12.23 21.16
N GLU A 16 27.01 11.13 21.55
CA GLU A 16 26.63 10.32 22.70
C GLU A 16 26.82 11.12 24.01
N GLN A 17 25.72 11.39 24.71
CA GLN A 17 25.74 11.71 26.14
C GLN A 17 25.04 10.60 26.92
N ASP A 18 25.85 9.86 27.67
CA ASP A 18 25.49 8.84 28.66
C ASP A 18 24.40 9.33 29.63
N VAL A 19 23.27 8.62 29.67
CA VAL A 19 22.29 8.75 30.76
C VAL A 19 22.03 7.37 31.36
N ALA A 20 22.67 7.14 32.51
CA ALA A 20 22.50 5.93 33.32
C ALA A 20 21.12 5.87 34.03
N PRO A 21 20.56 4.67 34.28
CA PRO A 21 19.25 4.51 34.92
C PRO A 21 19.29 4.66 36.46
N PRO A 22 18.14 4.93 37.11
CA PRO A 22 18.11 5.36 38.51
C PRO A 22 18.28 4.19 39.49
N SER A 23 19.23 4.33 40.41
CA SER A 23 19.44 3.43 41.56
C SER A 23 18.92 4.04 42.85
N GLN A 24 18.34 3.17 43.68
CA GLN A 24 17.59 3.50 44.89
C GLN A 24 18.47 4.01 46.04
N ARG A 25 17.91 5.00 46.74
CA ARG A 25 18.42 5.68 47.92
C ARG A 25 18.69 4.73 49.09
N ARG A 26 19.91 4.71 49.62
CA ARG A 26 20.18 4.35 51.02
C ARG A 26 21.32 5.18 51.59
N THR A 27 20.99 5.89 52.67
CA THR A 27 21.80 6.76 53.49
C THR A 27 22.93 6.02 54.22
N GLN A 28 24.12 6.63 54.32
CA GLN A 28 24.78 6.94 55.61
C GLN A 28 26.08 7.74 55.39
N ALA A 29 26.34 8.60 56.38
CA ALA A 29 27.39 9.61 56.43
C ALA A 29 28.77 9.03 56.74
N SER A 30 29.83 9.76 56.38
CA SER A 30 30.79 10.37 57.34
C SER A 30 32.16 10.67 56.70
N THR A 31 32.67 11.89 56.96
CA THR A 31 34.11 12.28 57.09
C THR A 31 34.99 12.21 55.83
N SER A 32 36.01 13.03 55.57
CA SER A 32 36.49 14.37 55.97
C SER A 32 37.87 14.53 55.27
N ALA A 33 38.27 15.76 54.94
CA ALA A 33 39.65 16.23 54.65
C ALA A 33 40.27 15.78 53.30
N SER A 34 40.63 16.67 52.36
CA SER A 34 41.61 17.78 52.33
C SER A 34 43.01 17.36 51.83
N ALA A 35 43.46 18.11 50.82
CA ALA A 35 44.84 18.57 50.56
C ALA A 35 45.85 17.65 49.80
N SER A 36 46.02 17.99 48.51
CA SER A 36 47.29 18.41 47.85
C SER A 36 48.64 17.79 48.22
N ALA A 37 49.34 17.25 47.22
CA ALA A 37 50.71 17.63 46.77
C ALA A 37 51.30 16.56 45.82
N GLY A 38 51.93 16.97 44.70
CA GLY A 38 52.73 16.09 43.81
C GLY A 38 54.15 15.86 44.35
N PRO A 39 55.19 15.62 43.51
CA PRO A 39 55.23 15.04 42.16
C PRO A 39 56.27 13.88 42.00
N SER A 40 56.26 13.26 40.82
CA SER A 40 57.37 12.56 40.10
C SER A 40 58.29 11.57 40.81
N ARG A 41 58.27 10.30 40.35
CA ARG A 41 59.49 9.47 40.26
C ARG A 41 59.41 8.40 39.16
N SER A 42 60.33 8.48 38.22
CA SER A 42 60.65 7.50 37.19
C SER A 42 61.23 6.21 37.79
N GLN A 43 60.82 5.04 37.31
CA GLN A 43 61.73 3.99 36.78
C GLN A 43 61.04 2.63 36.56
N ARG A 44 61.51 2.00 35.47
CA ARG A 44 61.77 0.56 35.24
C ARG A 44 60.72 -0.26 34.48
N ASN A 45 61.12 -0.53 33.24
CA ASN A 45 60.81 -1.72 32.46
C ASN A 45 61.03 -3.01 33.25
N SER A 46 60.07 -3.92 33.15
CA SER A 46 60.27 -5.37 33.21
C SER A 46 59.28 -6.01 32.24
N PRO A 47 59.70 -6.95 31.37
CA PRO A 47 58.86 -7.50 30.33
C PRO A 47 58.04 -8.65 30.90
N THR A 48 56.79 -8.41 31.23
CA THR A 48 55.81 -9.50 31.35
C THR A 48 55.28 -9.79 29.96
N SER A 49 55.81 -10.85 29.37
CA SER A 49 55.23 -11.57 28.23
C SER A 49 53.87 -12.13 28.64
N SER A 50 52.88 -11.26 28.66
CA SER A 50 51.47 -11.65 28.68
C SER A 50 51.10 -11.98 27.24
N ILE A 51 51.10 -13.27 26.91
CA ILE A 51 50.40 -13.77 25.72
C ILE A 51 48.91 -13.54 26.02
N THR A 52 48.43 -12.34 25.73
CA THR A 52 47.02 -12.12 25.55
C THR A 52 46.70 -12.75 24.20
N ASN A 53 46.14 -13.96 24.22
CA ASN A 53 45.25 -14.41 23.14
C ASN A 53 44.00 -13.50 23.19
N GLY A 54 44.20 -12.21 22.91
CA GLY A 54 43.13 -11.27 22.69
C GLY A 54 42.51 -11.70 21.38
N ILE A 55 41.31 -12.27 21.47
CA ILE A 55 40.44 -12.41 20.30
C ILE A 55 40.34 -10.99 19.73
N ASP A 56 40.96 -10.76 18.59
CA ASP A 56 40.85 -9.49 17.90
C ASP A 56 39.45 -9.43 17.30
N LEU A 57 38.49 -8.96 18.11
CA LEU A 57 37.10 -8.80 17.70
C LEU A 57 37.00 -7.93 16.43
N THR A 58 37.97 -7.04 16.18
CA THR A 58 37.96 -6.23 14.95
C THR A 58 38.37 -7.01 13.70
N ALA A 59 39.13 -8.10 13.85
CA ALA A 59 39.43 -9.03 12.77
C ALA A 59 38.29 -10.02 12.50
N GLU A 60 37.61 -10.50 13.54
CA GLU A 60 36.47 -11.43 13.40
C GLU A 60 35.18 -10.76 12.89
N LEU A 61 34.96 -9.48 13.21
CA LEU A 61 33.79 -8.71 12.77
C LEU A 61 33.98 -8.05 11.38
N ARG A 62 35.00 -8.44 10.60
CA ARG A 62 35.15 -7.89 9.25
C ARG A 62 33.94 -8.25 8.38
N PRO A 63 33.46 -7.32 7.53
CA PRO A 63 32.39 -7.61 6.58
C PRO A 63 32.82 -8.80 5.71
N GLN A 64 32.15 -9.94 5.88
CA GLN A 64 32.37 -11.08 5.00
C GLN A 64 31.71 -10.77 3.66
N PRO A 65 32.39 -11.04 2.53
CA PRO A 65 31.78 -10.86 1.22
C PRO A 65 30.57 -11.78 1.10
N LEU A 66 29.46 -11.24 0.61
CA LEU A 66 28.25 -12.01 0.38
C LEU A 66 28.53 -13.11 -0.67
N GLY A 67 28.49 -14.38 -0.27
CA GLY A 67 28.56 -15.55 -1.14
C GLY A 67 27.22 -16.28 -1.35
N LYS A 68 27.30 -17.45 -1.98
CA LYS A 68 26.13 -18.28 -2.37
C LYS A 68 25.34 -18.79 -1.16
N GLU A 69 26.02 -18.98 -0.04
CA GLU A 69 25.48 -19.38 1.25
C GLU A 69 24.42 -18.41 1.78
N HIS A 70 24.46 -17.14 1.36
CA HIS A 70 23.50 -16.11 1.81
C HIS A 70 22.27 -15.98 0.91
N ILE A 71 22.17 -16.74 -0.19
CA ILE A 71 21.02 -16.69 -1.12
C ILE A 71 19.70 -16.99 -0.39
N SER A 72 19.70 -17.94 0.56
CA SER A 72 18.49 -18.26 1.34
C SER A 72 18.01 -17.06 2.17
N ASN A 73 18.92 -16.26 2.72
CA ASN A 73 18.57 -15.08 3.50
C ASN A 73 17.97 -13.99 2.60
N ILE A 74 18.55 -13.78 1.41
CA ILE A 74 18.03 -12.82 0.43
C ILE A 74 16.64 -13.25 -0.07
N ASN A 75 16.43 -14.55 -0.28
CA ASN A 75 15.10 -15.09 -0.59
C ASN A 75 14.09 -14.84 0.54
N GLY A 76 14.53 -14.93 1.80
CA GLY A 76 13.74 -14.52 2.97
C GLY A 76 13.33 -13.06 2.91
N LEU A 77 14.28 -12.14 2.67
CA LEU A 77 13.98 -10.71 2.50
C LEU A 77 12.99 -10.43 1.37
N MET A 78 13.12 -11.13 0.23
CA MET A 78 12.15 -11.01 -0.87
C MET A 78 10.76 -11.53 -0.50
N ALA A 79 10.67 -12.57 0.33
CA ALA A 79 9.40 -13.06 0.86
C ALA A 79 8.77 -12.04 1.83
N ASP A 80 9.57 -11.40 2.67
CA ASP A 80 9.11 -10.34 3.58
C ASP A 80 8.57 -9.13 2.82
N LEU A 81 9.28 -8.68 1.77
CA LEU A 81 8.79 -7.61 0.89
C LEU A 81 7.45 -7.99 0.25
N LYS A 82 7.29 -9.24 -0.20
CA LYS A 82 6.02 -9.74 -0.76
C LYS A 82 4.89 -9.77 0.28
N ALA A 83 5.20 -10.14 1.53
CA ALA A 83 4.23 -10.12 2.62
C ALA A 83 3.79 -8.67 2.91
N GLN A 84 4.74 -7.73 2.90
CA GLN A 84 4.46 -6.31 3.04
C GLN A 84 3.62 -5.74 1.89
N ASP A 85 3.87 -6.15 0.64
CA ASP A 85 3.05 -5.75 -0.52
C ASP A 85 1.59 -6.20 -0.34
N SER A 86 1.41 -7.42 0.16
CA SER A 86 0.08 -7.98 0.45
C SER A 86 -0.64 -7.21 1.56
N SER A 87 0.10 -6.71 2.55
CA SER A 87 -0.45 -5.85 3.60
C SER A 87 -0.82 -4.46 3.07
N ILE A 88 0.00 -3.85 2.20
CA ILE A 88 -0.35 -2.57 1.56
C ILE A 88 -1.60 -2.71 0.70
N ALA A 89 -1.73 -3.78 -0.08
CA ALA A 89 -2.91 -4.02 -0.91
C ALA A 89 -4.20 -4.02 -0.08
N LYS A 90 -4.16 -4.60 1.13
CA LYS A 90 -5.29 -4.56 2.09
C LYS A 90 -5.55 -3.15 2.62
N CYS A 91 -4.50 -2.39 2.91
CA CYS A 91 -4.66 -0.98 3.31
C CYS A 91 -5.32 -0.15 2.21
N ILE A 92 -4.94 -0.35 0.94
CA ILE A 92 -5.55 0.31 -0.22
C ILE A 92 -7.03 -0.07 -0.34
N GLU A 93 -7.36 -1.34 -0.18
CA GLU A 93 -8.76 -1.82 -0.19
C GLU A 93 -9.58 -1.14 0.90
N LEU A 94 -9.09 -1.15 2.14
CA LEU A 94 -9.77 -0.52 3.28
C LEU A 94 -9.90 1.00 3.10
N LEU A 95 -8.85 1.66 2.60
CA LEU A 95 -8.87 3.10 2.32
C LEU A 95 -9.89 3.44 1.24
N SER A 96 -10.03 2.60 0.21
CA SER A 96 -11.03 2.79 -0.84
C SER A 96 -12.45 2.61 -0.29
N GLU A 97 -12.68 1.62 0.57
CA GLU A 97 -13.99 1.42 1.21
C GLU A 97 -14.38 2.58 2.14
N THR A 98 -13.43 3.11 2.92
CA THR A 98 -13.70 4.23 3.84
C THR A 98 -13.87 5.54 3.08
N ALA A 99 -13.12 5.75 2.01
CA ALA A 99 -13.29 6.90 1.13
C ALA A 99 -14.64 6.87 0.41
N GLU A 100 -15.11 5.71 -0.05
CA GLU A 100 -16.47 5.58 -0.62
C GLU A 100 -17.54 5.97 0.42
N GLN A 101 -17.41 5.50 1.66
CA GLN A 101 -18.35 5.85 2.74
C GLN A 101 -18.31 7.34 3.09
N ALA A 102 -17.12 7.94 3.14
CA ALA A 102 -16.97 9.38 3.37
C ALA A 102 -17.58 10.20 2.22
N ALA A 103 -17.31 9.80 0.97
CA ALA A 103 -17.88 10.43 -0.22
C ALA A 103 -19.40 10.39 -0.21
N GLU A 104 -19.98 9.30 0.26
CA GLU A 104 -21.43 9.17 0.38
C GLU A 104 -22.00 10.00 1.54
N ALA A 105 -21.34 10.00 2.70
CA ALA A 105 -21.78 10.78 3.87
C ALA A 105 -21.73 12.29 3.62
N PHE A 106 -20.76 12.75 2.82
CA PHE A 106 -20.54 14.17 2.53
C PHE A 106 -20.87 14.54 1.08
N ARG A 107 -21.80 13.82 0.42
CA ARG A 107 -22.15 14.03 -0.99
C ARG A 107 -22.50 15.49 -1.33
N HIS A 108 -23.22 16.17 -0.43
CA HIS A 108 -23.70 17.53 -0.64
C HIS A 108 -22.70 18.63 -0.25
N GLN A 109 -21.52 18.26 0.24
CA GLN A 109 -20.44 19.21 0.52
C GLN A 109 -19.54 19.28 -0.71
N ASP A 110 -19.20 20.50 -1.13
CA ASP A 110 -18.29 20.71 -2.26
C ASP A 110 -16.86 20.26 -1.90
N GLU A 111 -16.39 20.65 -0.72
CA GLU A 111 -15.08 20.31 -0.18
C GLU A 111 -15.19 19.21 0.89
N CYS A 112 -14.35 18.18 0.78
CA CYS A 112 -14.26 17.11 1.76
C CYS A 112 -12.78 16.82 2.06
N PRO A 113 -12.20 17.40 3.13
CA PRO A 113 -10.78 17.25 3.42
C PRO A 113 -10.39 15.79 3.71
N GLN A 114 -11.35 14.97 4.15
CA GLN A 114 -11.15 13.53 4.34
C GLN A 114 -10.88 12.80 3.02
N LEU A 115 -11.53 13.21 1.92
CA LEU A 115 -11.29 12.63 0.59
C LEU A 115 -9.96 13.10 0.00
N GLU A 116 -9.58 14.36 0.26
CA GLU A 116 -8.26 14.87 -0.12
C GLU A 116 -7.13 14.14 0.62
N GLN A 117 -7.31 13.93 1.93
CA GLN A 117 -6.38 13.13 2.73
C GLN A 117 -6.32 11.69 2.25
N ALA A 118 -7.47 11.06 1.96
CA ALA A 118 -7.50 9.70 1.43
C ALA A 118 -6.79 9.58 0.07
N ASP A 119 -6.88 10.60 -0.79
CA ASP A 119 -6.12 10.64 -2.05
C ASP A 119 -4.61 10.73 -1.80
N ALA A 120 -4.18 11.57 -0.85
CA ALA A 120 -2.78 11.70 -0.47
C ALA A 120 -2.23 10.40 0.13
N ASP A 121 -2.97 9.77 1.03
CA ASP A 121 -2.63 8.49 1.66
C ASP A 121 -2.51 7.37 0.62
N LEU A 122 -3.42 7.34 -0.36
CA LEU A 122 -3.35 6.36 -1.45
C LEU A 122 -2.09 6.52 -2.30
N ARG A 123 -1.73 7.77 -2.64
CA ARG A 123 -0.49 8.05 -3.39
C ARG A 123 0.73 7.57 -2.62
N GLU A 124 0.78 7.78 -1.30
CA GLU A 124 1.86 7.27 -0.45
C GLU A 124 1.92 5.74 -0.45
N LEU A 125 0.79 5.05 -0.36
CA LEU A 125 0.73 3.59 -0.41
C LEU A 125 1.21 3.04 -1.77
N ILE A 126 0.84 3.70 -2.87
CA ILE A 126 1.29 3.34 -4.22
C ILE A 126 2.80 3.57 -4.37
N ASP A 127 3.31 4.72 -3.91
CA ASP A 127 4.75 5.00 -3.92
C ASP A 127 5.52 3.95 -3.09
N ALA A 128 4.97 3.52 -1.95
CA ALA A 128 5.56 2.46 -1.12
C ALA A 128 5.55 1.10 -1.83
N GLN A 129 4.51 0.75 -2.60
CA GLN A 129 4.49 -0.45 -3.44
C GLN A 129 5.55 -0.38 -4.54
N ALA A 130 5.68 0.75 -5.22
CA ALA A 130 6.67 0.94 -6.27
C ALA A 130 8.11 0.80 -5.73
N GLU A 131 8.40 1.40 -4.58
CA GLU A 131 9.68 1.25 -3.90
C GLU A 131 10.00 -0.21 -3.57
N LYS A 132 9.04 -0.95 -3.01
CA LYS A 132 9.20 -2.36 -2.67
C LYS A 132 9.41 -3.23 -3.91
N ALA A 133 8.68 -2.96 -4.99
CA ALA A 133 8.85 -3.63 -6.27
C ALA A 133 10.26 -3.40 -6.85
N ILE A 134 10.78 -2.17 -6.76
CA ILE A 134 12.15 -1.83 -7.16
C ILE A 134 13.16 -2.61 -6.32
N ARG A 135 13.07 -2.54 -4.99
CA ARG A 135 13.98 -3.24 -4.07
C ARG A 135 13.98 -4.75 -4.33
N LYS A 136 12.81 -5.36 -4.50
CA LYS A 136 12.65 -6.77 -4.83
C LYS A 136 13.29 -7.14 -6.18
N SER A 137 13.09 -6.33 -7.22
CA SER A 137 13.74 -6.53 -8.53
C SER A 137 15.26 -6.51 -8.40
N VAL A 138 15.83 -5.57 -7.65
CA VAL A 138 17.29 -5.51 -7.45
C VAL A 138 17.79 -6.70 -6.64
N LEU A 139 17.06 -7.15 -5.61
CA LEU A 139 17.42 -8.37 -4.86
C LEU A 139 17.40 -9.62 -5.74
N MET A 140 16.44 -9.73 -6.67
CA MET A 140 16.42 -10.84 -7.64
C MET A 140 17.65 -10.83 -8.55
N GLU A 141 18.05 -9.66 -9.07
CA GLU A 141 19.26 -9.50 -9.87
C GLU A 141 20.52 -9.89 -9.06
N ILE A 142 20.59 -9.49 -7.79
CA ILE A 142 21.70 -9.85 -6.89
C ILE A 142 21.79 -11.36 -6.66
N VAL A 143 20.66 -12.05 -6.48
CA VAL A 143 20.67 -13.51 -6.33
C VAL A 143 21.28 -14.18 -7.56
N GLN A 144 20.98 -13.66 -8.76
CA GLN A 144 21.56 -14.16 -10.01
C GLN A 144 23.06 -13.89 -10.09
N ASP A 145 23.51 -12.69 -9.70
CA ASP A 145 24.93 -12.32 -9.69
C ASP A 145 25.74 -13.17 -8.68
N LEU A 146 25.16 -13.45 -7.51
CA LEU A 146 25.74 -14.33 -6.48
C LEU A 146 25.90 -15.77 -6.97
N GLN A 147 24.95 -16.28 -7.76
CA GLN A 147 25.06 -17.59 -8.38
C GLN A 147 26.21 -17.63 -9.42
N ALA A 148 26.40 -16.55 -10.17
CA ALA A 148 27.50 -16.38 -11.12
C ALA A 148 28.87 -16.08 -10.45
N GLY A 149 28.87 -15.65 -9.19
CA GLY A 149 30.09 -15.33 -8.43
C GLY A 149 30.71 -13.98 -8.81
N VAL A 150 29.89 -13.01 -9.20
CA VAL A 150 30.34 -11.72 -9.74
C VAL A 150 30.13 -10.57 -8.76
N GLY A 151 31.20 -9.81 -8.50
CA GLY A 151 31.14 -8.44 -7.99
C GLY A 151 30.94 -8.27 -6.48
N ASP A 152 30.67 -7.02 -6.09
CA ASP A 152 30.30 -6.59 -4.74
C ASP A 152 28.77 -6.38 -4.68
N PRO A 153 28.00 -7.36 -4.15
CA PRO A 153 26.54 -7.32 -4.14
C PRO A 153 25.97 -6.19 -3.30
N ALA A 154 26.65 -5.82 -2.21
CA ALA A 154 26.15 -4.83 -1.27
C ALA A 154 26.24 -3.41 -1.85
N LYS A 155 27.34 -3.08 -2.52
CA LYS A 155 27.48 -1.80 -3.21
C LYS A 155 26.52 -1.70 -4.39
N ARG A 156 26.42 -2.76 -5.19
CA ARG A 156 25.49 -2.83 -6.34
C ARG A 156 24.03 -2.64 -5.91
N TYR A 157 23.61 -3.25 -4.80
CA TYR A 157 22.27 -3.03 -4.25
C TYR A 157 21.99 -1.55 -4.00
N LYS A 158 22.89 -0.88 -3.27
CA LYS A 158 22.72 0.53 -2.91
C LYS A 158 22.66 1.42 -4.16
N ASP A 159 23.59 1.22 -5.09
CA ASP A 159 23.69 2.04 -6.29
C ASP A 159 22.48 1.84 -7.23
N GLU A 160 22.08 0.59 -7.48
CA GLU A 160 20.95 0.29 -8.38
C GLU A 160 19.59 0.65 -7.76
N VAL A 161 19.39 0.43 -6.45
CA VAL A 161 18.17 0.86 -5.77
C VAL A 161 18.07 2.39 -5.81
N GLN A 162 19.14 3.10 -5.47
CA GLN A 162 19.15 4.57 -5.48
C GLN A 162 18.86 5.11 -6.89
N LYS A 163 19.52 4.56 -7.90
CA LYS A 163 19.30 4.93 -9.31
C LYS A 163 17.86 4.70 -9.77
N LYS A 164 17.29 3.52 -9.47
CA LYS A 164 15.90 3.19 -9.85
C LYS A 164 14.89 4.05 -9.08
N LEU A 165 15.14 4.33 -7.79
CA LEU A 165 14.30 5.22 -6.98
C LEU A 165 14.37 6.67 -7.47
N ASP A 166 15.55 7.19 -7.81
CA ASP A 166 15.70 8.53 -8.35
C ASP A 166 15.01 8.66 -9.72
N ALA A 167 15.09 7.62 -10.55
CA ALA A 167 14.38 7.56 -11.82
C ALA A 167 12.85 7.55 -11.61
N TYR A 168 12.35 6.83 -10.61
CA TYR A 168 10.94 6.83 -10.23
C TYR A 168 10.48 8.18 -9.67
N ASN A 169 11.27 8.78 -8.77
CA ASN A 169 10.95 10.05 -8.12
C ASN A 169 10.93 11.24 -9.08
N LYS A 170 11.65 11.17 -10.19
CA LYS A 170 11.63 12.18 -11.27
C LYS A 170 10.38 12.10 -12.16
N GLN A 171 9.58 11.05 -12.06
CA GLN A 171 8.35 10.91 -12.84
C GLN A 171 7.27 11.86 -12.32
N THR A 172 6.46 12.40 -13.23
CA THR A 172 5.29 13.21 -12.89
C THR A 172 4.21 12.39 -12.22
N SER A 173 3.30 13.07 -11.50
CA SER A 173 2.14 12.44 -10.85
C SER A 173 1.29 11.65 -11.85
N ARG A 174 1.10 12.17 -13.06
CA ARG A 174 0.35 11.46 -14.12
C ARG A 174 1.04 10.17 -14.53
N LYS A 175 2.35 10.19 -14.70
CA LYS A 175 3.11 8.99 -15.09
C LYS A 175 3.08 7.90 -14.00
N LYS A 176 3.08 8.28 -12.73
CA LYS A 176 3.00 7.35 -11.60
C LYS A 176 1.60 6.76 -11.39
N TYR A 177 0.57 7.61 -11.42
CA TYR A 177 -0.75 7.21 -10.91
C TYR A 177 -1.81 7.01 -11.99
N ALA A 178 -1.71 7.67 -13.16
CA ALA A 178 -2.81 7.63 -14.14
C ALA A 178 -3.07 6.23 -14.71
N LYS A 179 -2.03 5.39 -14.82
CA LYS A 179 -2.13 4.00 -15.29
C LYS A 179 -2.24 2.98 -14.15
N ASN A 180 -2.21 3.43 -12.89
CA ASN A 180 -2.30 2.53 -11.75
C ASN A 180 -3.77 2.09 -11.54
N THR A 181 -3.99 0.78 -11.55
CA THR A 181 -5.33 0.17 -11.40
C THR A 181 -5.96 0.50 -10.05
N ASP A 182 -5.19 0.52 -8.97
CA ASP A 182 -5.70 0.81 -7.63
C ASP A 182 -6.13 2.27 -7.51
N TYR A 183 -5.35 3.19 -8.09
CA TYR A 183 -5.70 4.60 -8.15
C TYR A 183 -6.96 4.85 -8.99
N HIS A 184 -7.07 4.20 -10.15
CA HIS A 184 -8.27 4.25 -10.97
C HIS A 184 -9.50 3.74 -10.21
N ASN A 185 -9.39 2.59 -9.54
CA ASN A 185 -10.48 2.00 -8.77
C ASN A 185 -10.93 2.92 -7.64
N PHE A 186 -9.99 3.49 -6.89
CA PHE A 186 -10.27 4.47 -5.83
C PHE A 186 -11.03 5.69 -6.35
N LYS A 187 -10.52 6.31 -7.42
CA LYS A 187 -11.20 7.47 -8.03
C LYS A 187 -12.59 7.11 -8.52
N ASN A 188 -12.75 5.92 -9.11
CA ASN A 188 -14.04 5.47 -9.62
C ASN A 188 -15.07 5.27 -8.49
N VAL A 189 -14.70 4.65 -7.37
CA VAL A 189 -15.64 4.46 -6.24
C VAL A 189 -16.03 5.78 -5.61
N VAL A 190 -15.08 6.71 -5.43
CA VAL A 190 -15.35 8.05 -4.90
C VAL A 190 -16.24 8.86 -5.87
N TRP A 191 -15.95 8.80 -7.17
CA TRP A 191 -16.74 9.49 -8.20
C TRP A 191 -18.19 8.98 -8.22
N VAL A 192 -18.39 7.66 -8.30
CA VAL A 192 -19.72 7.04 -8.34
C VAL A 192 -20.54 7.30 -7.06
N ALA A 193 -19.88 7.55 -5.93
CA ALA A 193 -20.54 7.90 -4.68
C ALA A 193 -21.04 9.36 -4.64
N ARG A 194 -20.37 10.28 -5.35
CA ARG A 194 -20.72 11.71 -5.38
C ARG A 194 -21.53 12.12 -6.60
N GLU A 195 -21.09 11.71 -7.77
CA GLU A 195 -21.54 12.23 -9.05
C GLU A 195 -22.37 11.24 -9.86
N GLU A 196 -23.18 11.79 -10.76
CA GLU A 196 -23.94 11.02 -11.74
C GLU A 196 -23.17 10.90 -13.06
N GLY A 197 -22.92 9.66 -13.49
CA GLY A 197 -22.31 9.37 -14.79
C GLY A 197 -21.01 8.58 -14.68
N ALA A 198 -20.40 8.32 -15.83
CA ALA A 198 -19.10 7.69 -15.90
C ALA A 198 -18.02 8.67 -15.42
N MET A 199 -17.05 8.16 -14.67
CA MET A 199 -15.89 8.93 -14.26
C MET A 199 -15.08 9.35 -15.51
N PRO A 200 -14.67 10.63 -15.62
CA PRO A 200 -13.70 11.08 -16.61
C PRO A 200 -12.39 10.27 -16.54
N PRO A 201 -11.55 10.31 -17.60
CA PRO A 201 -10.24 9.72 -17.55
C PRO A 201 -9.44 10.21 -16.33
N VAL A 202 -8.77 9.29 -15.65
CA VAL A 202 -7.99 9.60 -14.43
C VAL A 202 -6.92 10.65 -14.68
N ARG A 203 -6.39 10.72 -15.91
CA ARG A 203 -5.41 11.73 -16.34
C ARG A 203 -5.95 13.16 -16.20
N ASP A 204 -7.24 13.37 -16.43
CA ASP A 204 -7.90 14.68 -16.32
C ASP A 204 -8.13 15.06 -14.85
N LEU A 205 -8.22 14.07 -13.96
CA LEU A 205 -8.36 14.28 -12.51
C LEU A 205 -7.02 14.61 -11.83
N ILE A 206 -5.89 14.46 -12.53
CA ILE A 206 -4.56 14.80 -12.04
C ILE A 206 -4.11 16.10 -12.72
N PRO A 207 -3.74 17.15 -11.95
CA PRO A 207 -3.20 18.38 -12.51
C PRO A 207 -2.01 18.13 -13.44
N ALA A 208 -1.92 18.89 -14.53
CA ALA A 208 -0.81 18.80 -15.46
C ALA A 208 0.48 19.34 -14.83
N GLU A 209 1.57 18.62 -15.01
CA GLU A 209 2.91 18.97 -14.54
C GLU A 209 3.87 19.15 -15.73
N GLU A 210 4.94 19.93 -15.52
CA GLU A 210 5.98 20.10 -16.52
C GLU A 210 6.71 18.77 -16.75
N GLY A 211 6.72 18.28 -18.00
CA GLY A 211 7.22 16.95 -18.36
C GLY A 211 6.13 15.91 -18.62
N ASP A 212 4.84 16.29 -18.55
CA ASP A 212 3.76 15.47 -19.11
C ASP A 212 3.73 15.57 -20.64
N ASP A 213 3.85 14.42 -21.32
CA ASP A 213 3.71 14.35 -22.78
C ASP A 213 2.26 14.67 -23.17
N GLN A 214 2.06 15.73 -23.97
CA GLN A 214 0.73 16.20 -24.40
C GLN A 214 0.07 15.34 -25.50
N GLY A 215 0.60 14.16 -25.86
CA GLY A 215 0.11 13.50 -27.08
C GLY A 215 0.58 12.07 -27.34
N SER A 216 0.41 11.16 -26.38
CA SER A 216 0.38 9.73 -26.71
C SER A 216 -1.08 9.29 -26.89
N ASP A 217 -1.57 9.34 -28.12
CA ASP A 217 -2.91 8.92 -28.58
C ASP A 217 -3.07 7.38 -28.62
N ASP A 218 -2.02 6.63 -28.29
CA ASP A 218 -1.99 5.16 -28.36
C ASP A 218 -2.17 4.48 -26.98
N ASP A 219 -2.45 5.23 -25.93
CA ASP A 219 -2.61 4.69 -24.58
C ASP A 219 -4.08 4.43 -24.27
N LEU A 220 -4.47 3.16 -24.23
CA LEU A 220 -5.82 2.70 -23.89
C LEU A 220 -6.18 3.13 -22.45
N GLU A 221 -6.83 4.28 -22.33
CA GLU A 221 -7.25 4.85 -21.05
C GLU A 221 -8.40 4.02 -20.45
N ILE A 222 -8.24 3.57 -19.21
CA ILE A 222 -9.29 2.87 -18.48
C ILE A 222 -10.36 3.91 -18.13
N GLY A 223 -11.55 3.77 -18.72
CA GLY A 223 -12.71 4.59 -18.39
C GLY A 223 -13.40 4.13 -17.11
N GLY A 224 -14.20 5.01 -16.51
CA GLY A 224 -15.02 4.68 -15.35
C GLY A 224 -15.93 3.47 -15.60
N VAL A 225 -15.81 2.43 -14.77
CA VAL A 225 -16.64 1.23 -14.87
C VAL A 225 -17.82 1.35 -13.90
N SER A 226 -19.03 1.44 -14.43
CA SER A 226 -20.25 1.27 -13.65
C SER A 226 -20.53 -0.22 -13.47
N GLN A 227 -20.51 -0.70 -12.23
CA GLN A 227 -20.87 -2.08 -11.94
C GLN A 227 -22.37 -2.29 -12.12
N ASN A 228 -22.75 -3.34 -12.85
CA ASN A 228 -24.16 -3.69 -13.01
C ASN A 228 -24.65 -4.52 -11.81
N PHE A 229 -25.52 -3.93 -10.99
CA PHE A 229 -26.11 -4.59 -9.82
C PHE A 229 -27.43 -5.31 -10.11
N ARG A 230 -27.75 -5.57 -11.39
CA ARG A 230 -28.95 -6.31 -11.79
C ARG A 230 -28.70 -7.81 -11.81
N CYS A 231 -29.68 -8.56 -11.29
CA CYS A 231 -29.67 -10.01 -11.32
C CYS A 231 -29.91 -10.53 -12.75
N PRO A 232 -29.06 -11.44 -13.27
CA PRO A 232 -29.26 -12.05 -14.60
C PRO A 232 -30.58 -12.82 -14.75
N LEU A 233 -31.18 -13.29 -13.65
CA LEU A 233 -32.44 -14.04 -13.65
C LEU A 233 -33.67 -13.13 -13.55
N THR A 234 -33.68 -12.21 -12.58
CA THR A 234 -34.87 -11.40 -12.28
C THR A 234 -34.86 -10.05 -13.00
N THR A 235 -33.72 -9.61 -13.53
CA THR A 235 -33.47 -8.27 -14.11
C THR A 235 -33.64 -7.10 -13.12
N ASN A 236 -34.09 -7.39 -11.91
CA ASN A 236 -34.21 -6.48 -10.78
C ASN A 236 -32.85 -6.30 -10.09
N LEU A 237 -32.79 -5.32 -9.18
CA LEU A 237 -31.66 -5.16 -8.27
C LEU A 237 -31.41 -6.45 -7.48
N LEU A 238 -30.14 -6.77 -7.25
CA LEU A 238 -29.75 -7.92 -6.45
C LEU A 238 -30.32 -7.81 -5.03
N GLU A 239 -30.82 -8.92 -4.50
CA GLU A 239 -31.28 -9.05 -3.11
C GLU A 239 -30.59 -10.25 -2.49
N ASP A 240 -29.85 -10.03 -1.40
CA ASP A 240 -28.95 -11.01 -0.78
C ASP A 240 -28.05 -11.71 -1.81
N PRO A 241 -27.08 -10.98 -2.42
CA PRO A 241 -26.33 -11.51 -3.56
C PRO A 241 -25.53 -12.76 -3.21
N LEU A 242 -25.71 -13.81 -4.02
CA LEU A 242 -24.91 -15.02 -4.02
C LEU A 242 -24.01 -15.04 -5.27
N THR A 243 -22.71 -15.17 -5.05
CA THR A 243 -21.70 -15.25 -6.12
C THR A 243 -21.30 -16.70 -6.31
N ASN A 244 -21.21 -17.14 -7.57
CA ASN A 244 -20.71 -18.47 -7.86
C ASN A 244 -19.17 -18.52 -7.69
N THR A 245 -18.64 -19.64 -7.24
CA THR A 245 -17.19 -19.86 -7.17
C THR A 245 -16.57 -20.27 -8.50
N ASN A 246 -17.39 -20.82 -9.41
CA ASN A 246 -16.95 -21.26 -10.74
C ASN A 246 -17.03 -20.16 -11.81
N CYS A 247 -17.69 -19.02 -11.53
CA CYS A 247 -17.78 -17.86 -12.43
C CYS A 247 -18.02 -16.57 -11.63
N THR A 248 -17.74 -15.41 -12.22
CA THR A 248 -17.85 -14.09 -11.54
C THR A 248 -19.27 -13.53 -11.47
N HIS A 249 -20.30 -14.34 -11.73
CA HIS A 249 -21.69 -13.89 -11.76
C HIS A 249 -22.36 -13.99 -10.39
N SER A 250 -23.20 -12.98 -10.11
CA SER A 250 -23.94 -12.84 -8.86
C SER A 250 -25.44 -12.84 -9.12
N TYR A 251 -26.22 -13.42 -8.20
CA TYR A 251 -27.67 -13.59 -8.33
C TYR A 251 -28.39 -13.26 -7.02
N SER A 252 -29.67 -12.89 -7.11
CA SER A 252 -30.52 -12.79 -5.92
C SER A 252 -30.75 -14.17 -5.32
N ARG A 253 -30.65 -14.27 -3.97
CA ARG A 253 -30.72 -15.54 -3.25
C ARG A 253 -31.96 -16.37 -3.59
N SER A 254 -33.13 -15.77 -3.53
CA SER A 254 -34.42 -16.43 -3.82
C SER A 254 -34.43 -17.02 -5.23
N ALA A 255 -34.11 -16.18 -6.22
CA ALA A 255 -34.15 -16.55 -7.63
C ALA A 255 -33.20 -17.70 -7.97
N ILE A 256 -31.96 -17.68 -7.47
CA ILE A 256 -30.99 -18.73 -7.80
C ILE A 256 -31.27 -20.04 -7.04
N MET A 257 -31.82 -19.96 -5.83
CA MET A 257 -32.24 -21.15 -5.09
C MET A 257 -33.41 -21.85 -5.79
N GLU A 258 -34.40 -21.10 -6.27
CA GLU A 258 -35.51 -21.64 -7.08
C GLU A 258 -35.00 -22.24 -8.40
N TYR A 259 -34.07 -21.54 -9.08
CA TYR A 259 -33.48 -22.00 -10.32
C TYR A 259 -32.75 -23.34 -10.18
N VAL A 260 -31.95 -23.49 -9.11
CA VAL A 260 -31.23 -24.75 -8.82
C VAL A 260 -32.20 -25.85 -8.34
N ALA A 261 -33.21 -25.49 -7.54
CA ALA A 261 -34.23 -26.43 -7.08
C ALA A 261 -35.08 -27.00 -8.22
N ALA A 262 -35.29 -26.23 -9.29
CA ALA A 262 -35.93 -26.68 -10.53
C ALA A 262 -35.08 -27.67 -11.35
N GLY A 263 -33.88 -28.04 -10.87
CA GLY A 263 -32.99 -28.99 -11.53
C GLY A 263 -32.03 -28.37 -12.54
N ASN A 264 -32.00 -27.04 -12.67
CA ASN A 264 -31.05 -26.38 -13.53
C ASN A 264 -29.68 -26.28 -12.86
N ASN A 265 -28.63 -26.63 -13.60
CA ASN A 265 -27.25 -26.67 -13.11
C ASN A 265 -26.30 -25.78 -13.92
N ARG A 266 -26.80 -25.01 -14.88
CA ARG A 266 -25.99 -24.09 -15.71
C ARG A 266 -26.13 -22.67 -15.23
N CYS A 267 -25.07 -21.89 -15.37
CA CYS A 267 -25.10 -20.46 -15.12
C CYS A 267 -26.18 -19.78 -15.99
N PRO A 268 -27.13 -19.04 -15.39
CA PRO A 268 -28.16 -18.34 -16.16
C PRO A 268 -27.65 -17.04 -16.80
N ALA A 269 -26.42 -16.60 -16.52
CA ALA A 269 -25.83 -15.47 -17.20
C ALA A 269 -25.57 -15.82 -18.68
N SER A 270 -25.92 -14.88 -19.57
CA SER A 270 -25.75 -15.04 -21.01
C SER A 270 -24.32 -15.46 -21.35
N SER A 271 -24.16 -16.48 -22.20
CA SER A 271 -22.87 -17.03 -22.66
C SER A 271 -22.00 -17.75 -21.62
N CYS A 272 -22.45 -17.90 -20.38
CA CYS A 272 -21.68 -18.62 -19.36
C CYS A 272 -22.03 -20.11 -19.32
N THR A 273 -21.02 -20.97 -19.39
CA THR A 273 -21.19 -22.44 -19.36
C THR A 273 -20.88 -23.06 -17.99
N ALA A 274 -20.54 -22.23 -16.99
CA ALA A 274 -20.16 -22.70 -15.67
C ALA A 274 -21.32 -23.40 -14.95
N THR A 275 -20.98 -24.43 -14.17
CA THR A 275 -21.96 -25.17 -13.37
C THR A 275 -22.30 -24.38 -12.09
N VAL A 276 -23.58 -24.31 -11.77
CA VAL A 276 -24.11 -23.69 -10.55
C VAL A 276 -24.78 -24.77 -9.70
N THR A 277 -24.38 -24.83 -8.43
CA THR A 277 -25.01 -25.68 -7.41
C THR A 277 -25.06 -24.93 -6.09
N GLN A 278 -25.89 -25.40 -5.15
CA GLN A 278 -26.00 -24.78 -3.82
C GLN A 278 -24.65 -24.72 -3.07
N ARG A 279 -23.72 -25.64 -3.36
CA ARG A 279 -22.36 -25.65 -2.76
C ARG A 279 -21.42 -24.62 -3.38
N THR A 280 -21.61 -24.28 -4.65
CA THR A 280 -20.72 -23.35 -5.36
C THR A 280 -21.14 -21.89 -5.15
N LEU A 281 -22.38 -21.66 -4.72
CA LEU A 281 -22.91 -20.35 -4.37
C LEU A 281 -22.46 -19.94 -2.96
N LYS A 282 -21.75 -18.81 -2.88
CA LYS A 282 -21.31 -18.21 -1.63
C LYS A 282 -21.92 -16.82 -1.47
N GLN A 283 -22.21 -16.46 -0.21
CA GLN A 283 -22.63 -15.10 0.10
C GLN A 283 -21.45 -14.15 -0.09
N ASP A 284 -21.72 -13.04 -0.77
CA ASP A 284 -20.75 -11.97 -0.97
C ASP A 284 -21.19 -10.73 -0.16
N PRO A 285 -20.72 -10.61 1.10
CA PRO A 285 -21.09 -9.48 1.95
C PRO A 285 -20.57 -8.15 1.42
N ALA A 286 -19.47 -8.14 0.66
CA ALA A 286 -18.95 -6.93 0.04
C ALA A 286 -19.88 -6.45 -1.07
N LEU A 287 -20.34 -7.35 -1.94
CA LEU A 287 -21.33 -7.03 -2.96
C LEU A 287 -22.68 -6.63 -2.34
N SER A 288 -23.11 -7.28 -1.26
CA SER A 288 -24.33 -6.90 -0.55
C SER A 288 -24.27 -5.46 -0.03
N ARG A 289 -23.14 -5.03 0.54
CA ARG A 289 -22.92 -3.63 0.96
C ARG A 289 -23.03 -2.68 -0.23
N LYS A 290 -22.37 -3.00 -1.35
CA LYS A 290 -22.39 -2.17 -2.57
C LYS A 290 -23.79 -2.05 -3.17
N VAL A 291 -24.55 -3.14 -3.23
CA VAL A 291 -25.93 -3.15 -3.73
C VAL A 291 -26.85 -2.34 -2.82
N ALA A 292 -26.69 -2.44 -1.49
CA ALA A 292 -27.46 -1.63 -0.55
C ALA A 292 -27.16 -0.13 -0.71
N ALA A 293 -25.88 0.25 -0.85
CA ALA A 293 -25.49 1.62 -1.13
C ALA A 293 -26.05 2.12 -2.47
N PHE A 294 -26.04 1.29 -3.52
CA PHE A 294 -26.65 1.62 -4.81
C PHE A 294 -28.16 1.79 -4.70
N LYS A 295 -28.86 0.91 -3.98
CA LYS A 295 -30.30 0.99 -3.77
C LYS A 295 -30.69 2.29 -3.06
N ARG A 296 -29.99 2.65 -1.99
CA ARG A 296 -30.17 3.94 -1.30
C ARG A 296 -30.00 5.12 -2.25
N ARG A 297 -28.94 5.12 -3.07
CA ARG A 297 -28.69 6.15 -4.09
C ARG A 297 -29.85 6.28 -5.08
N GLU A 298 -30.37 5.17 -5.57
CA GLU A 298 -31.47 5.19 -6.53
C GLU A 298 -32.79 5.66 -5.89
N GLU A 299 -33.06 5.28 -4.64
CA GLU A 299 -34.21 5.76 -3.87
C GLU A 299 -34.16 7.28 -3.64
N GLU A 300 -33.00 7.80 -3.21
CA GLU A 300 -32.77 9.24 -3.05
C GLU A 300 -33.01 10.00 -4.38
N ARG A 301 -32.53 9.47 -5.50
CA ARG A 301 -32.76 10.05 -6.84
C ARG A 301 -34.23 10.06 -7.21
N ILE A 302 -34.94 8.96 -6.98
CA ILE A 302 -36.37 8.89 -7.27
C ILE A 302 -37.13 9.92 -6.43
N ILE A 303 -36.77 10.09 -5.16
CA ILE A 303 -37.35 11.11 -4.28
C ILE A 303 -37.04 12.52 -4.81
N ALA A 304 -35.79 12.83 -5.13
CA ALA A 304 -35.39 14.13 -5.66
C ALA A 304 -36.10 14.47 -6.97
N ARG A 305 -36.18 13.51 -7.92
CA ARG A 305 -36.93 13.67 -9.17
C ARG A 305 -38.41 13.91 -8.94
N ARG A 306 -39.03 13.20 -7.99
CA ARG A 306 -40.44 13.42 -7.61
C ARG A 306 -40.65 14.81 -7.00
N GLN A 307 -39.75 15.27 -6.15
CA GLN A 307 -39.80 16.60 -5.56
C GLN A 307 -39.68 17.70 -6.64
N ILE A 308 -38.72 17.58 -7.56
CA ILE A 308 -38.58 18.52 -8.70
C ILE A 308 -39.85 18.54 -9.56
N SER A 309 -40.42 17.38 -9.86
CA SER A 309 -41.67 17.30 -10.64
C SER A 309 -42.88 17.88 -9.91
N THR A 310 -42.87 17.94 -8.58
CA THR A 310 -43.98 18.49 -7.77
C THR A 310 -43.89 20.02 -7.67
N VAL A 311 -42.71 20.60 -7.83
CA VAL A 311 -42.48 22.06 -7.78
C VAL A 311 -42.75 22.75 -9.13
N LEU A 312 -42.80 22.00 -10.22
CA LEU A 312 -43.02 22.51 -11.58
C LEU A 312 -44.50 22.50 -12.02
N TYR A 313 -45.44 22.15 -11.13
CA TYR A 313 -46.89 22.22 -11.32
C TYR A 313 -47.51 23.14 -10.27
#